data_AF-A0A0B1P3P2-F1
#
_entry.id   AF-A0A0B1P3P2-F1
#
_cell.length_a   1.000
_cell.length_b   1.000
_cell.length_c   1.000
_cell.angle_alpha   90.00
_cell.angle_beta   90.00
_cell.angle_gamma   90.00
#
_symmetry.space_group_name_H-M   'P 1'
#
loop_
_entity.id
_entity.type
_entity.pdbx_description
1 polymer ?
#
loop_
_entity_poly.entity_id
_entity_poly.type
_entity_poly.pdbx_seq_one_letter_code
_entity_poly.pdbx_strand_id
1 'polypeptide(L)'
;MTTIHNKLAPTNREQNQIVGPDSGPEAPFPLRLAGEVLRGFGRGSSKLGCPTANLPVDSASAKPWIDSAKSGVYFGWCSIRFPPSHLALKSTVSTPLSRILPPDFVPPVAGIQLSIESLQNGWRLYPMVISIGYNPFFKNTTRSAEVHVLAGFCEDFYGCQMRVCLLGFIRDEWDYESMEKLIEDIGIDCEVARRSLGRSNWDLSGETFKQEVEWLSGNGEV
;
A
#
# COMPACT_ATOMS: atom_id res chain seq x y z
N MET A 1 11.41 -20.12 24.82
CA MET A 1 11.14 -19.15 23.74
C MET A 1 10.21 -19.83 22.78
N THR A 2 8.91 -19.51 22.82
CA THR A 2 7.92 -20.14 21.95
C THR A 2 8.05 -19.47 20.58
N THR A 3 8.59 -20.18 19.59
CA THR A 3 8.47 -19.78 18.19
C THR A 3 6.98 -19.78 17.87
N ILE A 4 6.37 -18.60 17.76
CA ILE A 4 5.01 -18.48 17.24
C ILE A 4 5.15 -18.80 15.74
N HIS A 5 4.86 -20.04 15.38
CA HIS A 5 4.76 -20.42 13.98
C HIS A 5 3.47 -19.83 13.43
N ASN A 6 3.57 -19.10 12.32
CA ASN A 6 2.38 -18.69 11.59
C ASN A 6 1.73 -19.95 11.01
N LYS A 7 0.44 -19.83 10.66
CA LYS A 7 -0.19 -20.91 9.90
C LYS A 7 0.47 -21.01 8.54
N LEU A 8 0.66 -22.23 8.04
CA LEU A 8 1.05 -22.42 6.65
C LEU A 8 -0.01 -21.82 5.72
N ALA A 9 0.44 -21.21 4.62
CA ALA A 9 -0.45 -20.68 3.60
C ALA A 9 -1.39 -21.78 3.08
N PRO A 10 -2.68 -21.47 2.81
CA PRO A 10 -3.60 -22.44 2.25
C PRO A 10 -3.13 -22.87 0.86
N THR A 11 -3.31 -24.16 0.54
CA THR A 11 -2.87 -24.73 -0.75
C THR A 11 -3.66 -24.18 -1.94
N ASN A 12 -4.88 -23.71 -1.72
CA ASN A 12 -5.73 -23.12 -2.74
C ASN A 12 -6.48 -21.91 -2.17
N ARG A 13 -6.16 -20.72 -2.67
CA ARG A 13 -6.78 -19.46 -2.27
C ARG A 13 -7.65 -18.93 -3.41
N GLU A 14 -8.85 -18.49 -3.06
CA GLU A 14 -9.76 -17.90 -4.04
C GLU A 14 -9.23 -16.57 -4.58
N GLN A 15 -8.99 -16.51 -5.89
CA GLN A 15 -8.45 -15.32 -6.56
C GLN A 15 -9.49 -14.18 -6.68
N ASN A 16 -10.78 -14.49 -6.56
CA ASN A 16 -11.87 -13.58 -6.89
C ASN A 16 -12.53 -12.89 -5.68
N GLN A 17 -11.90 -12.97 -4.52
CA GLN A 17 -12.47 -12.50 -3.26
C GLN A 17 -12.50 -10.96 -3.16
N ILE A 18 -13.50 -10.44 -2.45
CA ILE A 18 -13.53 -9.09 -1.87
C ILE A 18 -13.54 -9.19 -0.35
N VAL A 19 -13.06 -8.15 0.34
CA VAL A 19 -13.01 -8.11 1.80
C VAL A 19 -13.70 -6.87 2.36
N GLY A 20 -14.26 -6.99 3.56
CA GLY A 20 -15.03 -5.92 4.21
C GLY A 20 -16.46 -5.76 3.65
N PRO A 21 -17.35 -5.11 4.41
CA PRO A 21 -18.77 -5.03 4.07
C PRO A 21 -19.05 -4.07 2.91
N ASP A 22 -20.20 -4.23 2.28
CA ASP A 22 -20.61 -3.37 1.16
C ASP A 22 -20.89 -1.93 1.58
N SER A 23 -21.14 -1.68 2.86
CA SER A 23 -21.35 -0.35 3.45
C SER A 23 -20.07 0.51 3.49
N GLY A 24 -18.89 -0.08 3.34
CA GLY A 24 -17.61 0.64 3.43
C GLY A 24 -16.71 0.10 4.57
N PRO A 25 -15.58 0.78 4.83
CA PRO A 25 -14.72 0.47 5.97
C PRO A 25 -15.46 0.58 7.32
N GLU A 26 -15.19 -0.33 8.23
CA GLU A 26 -15.68 -0.30 9.62
C GLU A 26 -14.52 -0.09 10.60
N ALA A 27 -14.84 0.33 11.83
CA ALA A 27 -13.85 0.52 12.87
C ALA A 27 -12.95 -0.74 13.01
N PRO A 28 -11.60 -0.57 13.10
CA PRO A 28 -10.89 0.68 13.38
C PRO A 28 -10.47 1.50 12.15
N PHE A 29 -10.91 1.14 10.94
CA PHE A 29 -10.54 1.87 9.72
C PHE A 29 -11.36 3.16 9.57
N PRO A 30 -10.79 4.22 8.94
CA PRO A 30 -9.46 4.29 8.33
C PRO A 30 -8.31 4.44 9.34
N LEU A 31 -7.16 3.81 9.06
CA LEU A 31 -5.92 3.96 9.84
C LEU A 31 -4.85 4.65 8.99
N ARG A 32 -4.17 5.65 9.57
CA ARG A 32 -3.19 6.48 8.85
C ARG A 32 -1.77 6.13 9.27
N LEU A 33 -0.83 6.20 8.35
CA LEU A 33 0.61 6.10 8.61
C LEU A 33 1.36 6.95 7.58
N ALA A 34 2.40 7.67 8.00
CA ALA A 34 3.21 8.45 7.09
C ALA A 34 4.68 8.45 7.52
N GLY A 35 5.54 8.73 6.55
CA GLY A 35 6.97 8.85 6.75
C GLY A 35 7.75 8.85 5.45
N GLU A 36 9.06 8.98 5.57
CA GLU A 36 9.96 8.81 4.43
C GLU A 36 10.11 7.33 4.09
N VAL A 37 10.15 7.02 2.79
CA VAL A 37 10.36 5.65 2.32
C VAL A 37 11.78 5.20 2.63
N LEU A 38 11.89 4.23 3.53
CA LEU A 38 13.16 3.67 3.99
C LEU A 38 13.61 2.51 3.09
N ARG A 39 14.92 2.29 3.04
CA ARG A 39 15.50 1.08 2.44
C ARG A 39 15.27 -0.11 3.36
N GLY A 40 14.74 -1.20 2.80
CA GLY A 40 14.63 -2.47 3.51
C GLY A 40 15.95 -3.23 3.60
N PHE A 41 15.91 -4.42 4.18
CA PHE A 41 17.08 -5.28 4.41
C PHE A 41 17.46 -6.16 3.21
N GLY A 42 17.07 -5.78 1.99
CA GLY A 42 17.51 -6.47 0.76
C GLY A 42 17.02 -7.91 0.59
N ARG A 43 15.87 -8.28 1.18
CA ARG A 43 15.32 -9.67 1.14
C ARG A 43 14.78 -10.12 -0.23
N GLY A 44 14.97 -9.32 -1.27
CA GLY A 44 14.70 -9.74 -2.65
C GLY A 44 13.33 -9.40 -3.21
N SER A 45 12.42 -8.74 -2.47
CA SER A 45 11.09 -8.35 -2.97
C SER A 45 11.14 -7.60 -4.31
N SER A 46 12.12 -6.71 -4.50
CA SER A 46 12.36 -6.02 -5.78
C SER A 46 12.78 -6.97 -6.92
N LYS A 47 13.49 -8.07 -6.62
CA LYS A 47 13.88 -9.10 -7.61
C LYS A 47 12.73 -10.07 -7.93
N LEU A 48 11.68 -10.07 -7.10
CA LEU A 48 10.54 -10.96 -7.19
C LEU A 48 9.33 -10.30 -7.90
N GLY A 49 9.48 -9.07 -8.39
CA GLY A 49 8.42 -8.33 -9.08
C GLY A 49 7.43 -7.62 -8.14
N CYS A 50 7.62 -7.71 -6.82
CA CYS A 50 6.77 -7.07 -5.82
C CYS A 50 7.59 -6.14 -4.89
N PRO A 51 8.15 -5.04 -5.40
CA PRO A 51 8.96 -4.13 -4.58
C PRO A 51 8.15 -3.55 -3.41
N THR A 52 8.74 -3.54 -2.21
CA THR A 52 8.11 -3.01 -1.00
C THR A 52 8.85 -1.79 -0.45
N ALA A 53 8.09 -0.74 -0.13
CA ALA A 53 8.56 0.47 0.54
C ALA A 53 8.40 0.31 2.06
N ASN A 54 9.46 0.55 2.82
CA ASN A 54 9.41 0.44 4.29
C ASN A 54 9.03 1.80 4.89
N LEU A 55 8.11 1.82 5.86
CA LEU A 55 7.71 3.04 6.57
C LEU A 55 8.07 3.00 8.06
N PRO A 56 8.38 4.15 8.68
CA PRO A 56 8.67 4.23 10.10
C PRO A 56 7.40 4.00 10.94
N VAL A 57 7.45 3.03 11.83
CA VAL A 57 6.32 2.63 12.71
C VAL A 57 6.28 3.37 14.04
N ASP A 58 7.32 4.14 14.35
CA ASP A 58 7.41 4.94 15.59
C ASP A 58 6.95 6.40 15.39
N SER A 59 6.32 6.71 14.25
CA SER A 59 5.79 8.04 13.95
C SER A 59 4.49 8.35 14.71
N ALA A 60 4.16 9.63 14.85
CA ALA A 60 2.92 10.08 15.48
C ALA A 60 1.68 9.51 14.78
N SER A 61 1.65 9.55 13.43
CA SER A 61 0.58 8.91 12.64
C SER A 61 0.38 7.41 12.93
N ALA A 62 1.44 6.67 13.25
CA ALA A 62 1.38 5.23 13.48
C ALA A 62 0.92 4.86 14.90
N LYS A 63 1.30 5.67 15.89
CA LYS A 63 1.02 5.42 17.31
C LYS A 63 -0.36 5.95 17.72
N PRO A 64 -1.10 5.26 18.60
CA PRO A 64 -0.77 3.97 19.20
C PRO A 64 -1.25 2.76 18.38
N TRP A 65 -2.04 2.98 17.32
CA TRP A 65 -2.80 1.91 16.67
C TRP A 65 -1.90 0.79 16.12
N ILE A 66 -0.69 1.10 15.66
CA ILE A 66 0.20 0.10 15.06
C ILE A 66 0.71 -0.93 16.06
N ASP A 67 0.74 -0.58 17.35
CA ASP A 67 1.19 -1.45 18.44
C ASP A 67 0.16 -2.53 18.78
N SER A 68 -1.12 -2.23 18.59
CA SER A 68 -2.24 -3.16 18.81
C SER A 68 -2.79 -3.75 17.52
N ALA A 69 -2.34 -3.28 16.36
CA ALA A 69 -2.74 -3.82 15.08
C ALA A 69 -2.39 -5.30 14.96
N LYS A 70 -3.34 -6.08 14.43
CA LYS A 70 -3.10 -7.48 14.08
C LYS A 70 -1.96 -7.56 13.06
N SER A 71 -1.11 -8.59 13.16
CA SER A 71 -0.14 -8.83 12.08
C SER A 71 -0.85 -9.44 10.86
N GLY A 72 -0.48 -9.00 9.68
CA GLY A 72 -1.03 -9.50 8.43
C GLY A 72 -1.00 -8.48 7.30
N VAL A 73 -1.78 -8.76 6.26
CA VAL A 73 -1.89 -7.93 5.07
C VAL A 73 -3.15 -7.09 5.14
N TYR A 74 -2.97 -5.80 4.91
CA TYR A 74 -4.01 -4.79 4.81
C TYR A 74 -3.99 -4.15 3.42
N PHE A 75 -5.01 -3.38 3.11
CA PHE A 75 -5.10 -2.64 1.86
C PHE A 75 -5.69 -1.25 2.06
N GLY A 76 -5.49 -0.40 1.06
CA GLY A 76 -6.07 0.92 1.00
C GLY A 76 -5.36 1.77 -0.03
N TRP A 77 -5.10 3.01 0.34
CA TRP A 77 -4.52 4.00 -0.55
C TRP A 77 -3.20 4.53 -0.01
N CYS A 78 -2.27 4.83 -0.89
CA CYS A 78 -1.08 5.60 -0.57
C CYS A 78 -0.94 6.80 -1.48
N SER A 79 -0.33 7.86 -0.98
CA SER A 79 0.23 8.91 -1.80
C SER A 79 1.74 9.02 -1.62
N ILE A 80 2.42 9.38 -2.69
CA ILE A 80 3.87 9.59 -2.71
C ILE A 80 4.13 10.99 -3.24
N ARG A 81 4.98 11.74 -2.53
CA ARG A 81 5.48 13.03 -3.00
C ARG A 81 6.80 12.82 -3.73
N PHE A 82 6.76 12.88 -5.05
CA PHE A 82 7.94 12.72 -5.87
C PHE A 82 8.71 14.04 -6.02
N PRO A 83 10.06 14.01 -6.09
CA PRO A 83 10.84 15.19 -6.45
C PRO A 83 10.60 15.57 -7.92
N PRO A 84 10.76 16.85 -8.30
CA PRO A 84 10.50 17.33 -9.67
C PRO A 84 11.23 16.58 -10.79
N SER A 85 12.37 15.94 -10.48
CA SER A 85 13.17 15.17 -11.43
C SER A 85 12.63 13.77 -11.72
N HIS A 86 11.79 13.21 -10.85
CA HIS A 86 11.36 11.81 -10.88
C HIS A 86 10.47 11.49 -12.08
N LEU A 87 10.67 10.33 -12.70
CA LEU A 87 9.96 9.96 -13.93
C LEU A 87 8.44 9.80 -13.75
N ALA A 88 7.97 9.45 -12.55
CA ALA A 88 6.54 9.34 -12.25
C ALA A 88 5.76 10.66 -12.46
N LEU A 89 6.43 11.82 -12.44
CA LEU A 89 5.79 13.11 -12.71
C LEU A 89 5.68 13.42 -14.22
N LYS A 90 6.53 12.81 -15.04
CA LYS A 90 6.59 13.06 -16.50
C LYS A 90 5.47 12.37 -17.27
N SER A 91 4.92 11.27 -16.74
CA SER A 91 3.85 10.50 -17.38
C SER A 91 2.48 11.22 -17.42
N THR A 92 2.36 12.40 -16.79
CA THR A 92 1.09 13.14 -16.71
C THR A 92 0.91 14.20 -17.81
N VAL A 93 1.93 14.46 -18.64
CA VAL A 93 1.86 15.50 -19.68
C VAL A 93 2.18 14.92 -21.06
N SER A 94 1.13 14.77 -21.88
CA SER A 94 1.16 14.68 -23.35
C SER A 94 1.89 13.48 -23.97
N THR A 95 1.19 12.34 -24.12
CA THR A 95 1.36 11.43 -25.26
C THR A 95 0.14 10.52 -25.39
N PRO A 96 -0.29 10.13 -26.60
CA PRO A 96 -1.38 9.16 -26.75
C PRO A 96 -0.93 7.81 -26.17
N LEU A 97 -1.59 7.37 -25.09
CA LEU A 97 -1.21 6.27 -24.19
C LEU A 97 -1.27 4.85 -24.79
N SER A 98 -1.45 4.67 -26.11
CA SER A 98 -1.75 3.35 -26.68
C SER A 98 -0.57 2.57 -27.26
N ARG A 99 0.68 3.06 -27.20
CA ARG A 99 1.81 2.38 -27.88
C ARG A 99 3.07 2.08 -27.07
N ILE A 100 3.20 2.53 -25.82
CA ILE A 100 4.47 2.42 -25.06
C ILE A 100 4.30 1.76 -23.69
N LEU A 101 3.08 1.57 -23.21
CA LEU A 101 2.88 1.03 -21.87
C LEU A 101 2.94 -0.50 -21.88
N PRO A 102 3.71 -1.12 -20.95
CA PRO A 102 3.58 -2.55 -20.69
C PRO A 102 2.12 -2.88 -20.38
N PRO A 103 1.64 -4.09 -20.71
CA PRO A 103 0.25 -4.50 -20.47
C PRO A 103 -0.19 -4.36 -19.00
N ASP A 104 0.77 -4.32 -18.06
CA ASP A 104 0.50 -4.22 -16.62
C ASP A 104 0.60 -2.79 -16.05
N PHE A 105 0.82 -1.76 -16.88
CA PHE A 105 0.84 -0.38 -16.41
C PHE A 105 -0.58 0.11 -16.12
N VAL A 106 -0.95 0.11 -14.85
CA VAL A 106 -2.16 0.76 -14.35
C VAL A 106 -1.86 2.25 -14.16
N PRO A 107 -2.51 3.18 -14.90
CA PRO A 107 -2.35 4.62 -14.66
C PRO A 107 -2.82 4.97 -13.23
N PRO A 108 -2.44 6.15 -12.67
CA PRO A 108 -3.04 6.66 -11.44
C PRO A 108 -4.57 6.53 -11.55
N VAL A 109 -5.22 5.99 -10.53
CA VAL A 109 -6.63 5.58 -10.62
C VAL A 109 -7.46 6.72 -11.21
N ALA A 110 -8.05 6.43 -12.36
CA ALA A 110 -8.93 7.36 -13.06
C ALA A 110 -10.14 7.64 -12.15
N GLY A 111 -10.21 8.84 -11.58
CA GLY A 111 -11.36 9.30 -10.79
C GLY A 111 -11.02 10.10 -9.54
N ILE A 112 -9.88 9.85 -8.90
CA ILE A 112 -9.53 10.56 -7.65
C ILE A 112 -8.66 11.77 -7.98
N GLN A 113 -9.29 12.94 -8.02
CA GLN A 113 -8.61 14.21 -8.25
C GLN A 113 -8.04 14.75 -6.94
N LEU A 114 -6.74 14.53 -6.73
CA LEU A 114 -5.96 15.43 -5.88
C LEU A 114 -6.14 16.87 -6.39
N SER A 115 -6.07 17.85 -5.49
CA SER A 115 -6.11 19.26 -5.90
C SER A 115 -4.96 19.59 -6.86
N ILE A 116 -5.15 20.61 -7.70
CA ILE A 116 -4.09 21.10 -8.60
C ILE A 116 -2.83 21.44 -7.81
N GLU A 117 -2.98 22.06 -6.64
CA GLU A 117 -1.88 22.39 -5.74
C GLU A 117 -1.11 21.14 -5.29
N SER A 118 -1.80 20.08 -4.86
CA SER A 118 -1.16 18.83 -4.45
C SER A 118 -0.42 18.15 -5.61
N LEU A 119 -1.01 18.18 -6.81
CA LEU A 119 -0.36 17.66 -8.02
C LEU A 119 0.91 18.44 -8.38
N GLN A 120 0.87 19.78 -8.26
CA GLN A 120 2.02 20.68 -8.46
C GLN A 120 3.11 20.47 -7.41
N ASN A 121 2.71 20.17 -6.17
CA ASN A 121 3.62 19.83 -5.07
C ASN A 121 4.22 18.42 -5.16
N GLY A 122 3.91 17.67 -6.22
CA GLY A 122 4.51 16.37 -6.54
C GLY A 122 3.78 15.16 -6.00
N TRP A 123 2.61 15.33 -5.36
CA TRP A 123 1.83 14.21 -4.83
C TRP A 123 1.17 13.40 -5.95
N ARG A 124 1.21 12.07 -5.82
CA ARG A 124 0.49 11.12 -6.67
C ARG A 124 -0.14 10.04 -5.80
N LEU A 125 -1.35 9.63 -6.14
CA LEU A 125 -2.16 8.69 -5.37
C LEU A 125 -2.24 7.33 -6.08
N TYR A 126 -2.14 6.25 -5.32
CA TYR A 126 -2.15 4.88 -5.82
C TYR A 126 -2.87 3.95 -4.83
N PRO A 127 -3.50 2.86 -5.32
CA PRO A 127 -3.90 1.76 -4.46
C PRO A 127 -2.66 1.03 -3.94
N MET A 128 -2.76 0.42 -2.77
CA MET A 128 -1.66 -0.28 -2.13
C MET A 128 -2.14 -1.47 -1.30
N VAL A 129 -1.25 -2.44 -1.10
CA VAL A 129 -1.31 -3.38 0.00
C VAL A 129 -0.16 -3.12 0.95
N ILE A 130 -0.35 -3.41 2.24
CA ILE A 130 0.67 -3.23 3.26
C ILE A 130 0.73 -4.44 4.18
N SER A 131 1.94 -4.98 4.35
CA SER A 131 2.21 -6.00 5.35
C SER A 131 2.61 -5.31 6.65
N ILE A 132 1.88 -5.59 7.73
CA ILE A 132 2.24 -5.15 9.08
C ILE A 132 2.60 -6.38 9.90
N GLY A 133 3.80 -6.39 10.46
CA GLY A 133 4.32 -7.54 11.19
C GLY A 133 5.34 -7.13 12.23
N TYR A 134 6.29 -8.04 12.50
CA TYR A 134 7.42 -7.79 13.38
C TYR A 134 8.74 -7.98 12.64
N ASN A 135 9.72 -7.15 12.99
CA ASN A 135 11.04 -7.25 12.39
C ASN A 135 11.87 -8.37 13.07
N PRO A 136 12.24 -9.45 12.33
CA PRO A 136 13.01 -10.56 12.89
C PRO A 136 14.45 -10.18 13.27
N PHE A 137 15.03 -9.15 12.65
CA PHE A 137 16.38 -8.69 13.00
C PHE A 137 16.44 -8.05 14.40
N PHE A 138 15.31 -7.51 14.88
CA PHE A 138 15.17 -7.00 16.24
C PHE A 138 14.44 -7.99 17.14
N LYS A 139 14.69 -9.30 16.97
CA LYS A 139 14.08 -10.37 17.79
C LYS A 139 12.54 -10.29 17.85
N ASN A 140 11.90 -9.79 16.79
CA ASN A 140 10.46 -9.57 16.71
C ASN A 140 9.88 -8.64 17.80
N THR A 141 10.67 -7.70 18.33
CA THR A 141 10.17 -6.73 19.33
C THR A 141 9.71 -5.42 18.72
N THR A 142 10.09 -5.14 17.48
CA THR A 142 9.78 -3.89 16.77
C THR A 142 8.81 -4.19 15.63
N ARG A 143 7.74 -3.40 15.51
CA ARG A 143 6.79 -3.52 14.39
C ARG A 143 7.49 -3.21 13.06
N SER A 144 6.96 -3.74 11.97
CA SER A 144 7.36 -3.39 10.61
C SER A 144 6.13 -3.09 9.77
N ALA A 145 6.30 -2.17 8.80
CA ALA A 145 5.27 -1.76 7.86
C ALA A 145 5.89 -1.70 6.45
N GLU A 146 5.47 -2.61 5.59
CA GLU A 146 5.99 -2.76 4.22
C GLU A 146 4.87 -2.58 3.19
N VAL A 147 4.95 -1.50 2.42
CA VAL A 147 3.93 -1.10 1.45
C VAL A 147 4.31 -1.59 0.07
N HIS A 148 3.44 -2.35 -0.60
CA HIS A 148 3.52 -2.61 -2.02
C HIS A 148 2.50 -1.73 -2.74
N VAL A 149 3.00 -0.83 -3.58
CA VAL A 149 2.17 0.10 -4.37
C VAL A 149 1.70 -0.64 -5.61
N LEU A 150 0.40 -0.61 -5.90
CA LEU A 150 -0.20 -1.29 -7.06
C LEU A 150 -0.01 -0.46 -8.35
N ALA A 151 1.23 -0.06 -8.60
CA ALA A 151 1.66 0.67 -9.78
C ALA A 151 3.10 0.28 -10.15
N GLY A 152 3.40 0.30 -11.45
CA GLY A 152 4.76 0.05 -11.94
C GLY A 152 5.61 1.32 -11.92
N PHE A 153 6.83 1.22 -11.38
CA PHE A 153 7.82 2.30 -11.39
C PHE A 153 9.09 1.85 -12.13
N CYS A 154 9.66 2.75 -12.92
CA CYS A 154 10.95 2.54 -13.59
C CYS A 154 12.14 3.12 -12.80
N GLU A 155 11.87 3.76 -11.66
CA GLU A 155 12.83 4.42 -10.79
C GLU A 155 12.39 4.19 -9.32
N ASP A 156 13.36 3.99 -8.43
CA ASP A 156 13.12 3.90 -6.99
C ASP A 156 12.73 5.26 -6.40
N PHE A 157 11.96 5.25 -5.30
CA PHE A 157 11.50 6.46 -4.61
C PHE A 157 11.88 6.50 -3.12
N TYR A 158 13.04 5.95 -2.77
CA TYR A 158 13.59 6.05 -1.42
C TYR A 158 13.77 7.51 -0.99
N GLY A 159 13.47 7.82 0.27
CA GLY A 159 13.48 9.18 0.82
C GLY A 159 12.29 10.05 0.39
N CYS A 160 11.44 9.59 -0.54
CA CYS A 160 10.19 10.30 -0.82
C CYS A 160 9.25 10.20 0.38
N GLN A 161 8.49 11.27 0.63
CA GLN A 161 7.42 11.25 1.62
C GLN A 161 6.28 10.38 1.09
N MET A 162 5.82 9.44 1.91
CA MET A 162 4.66 8.61 1.64
C MET A 162 3.64 8.77 2.78
N ARG A 163 2.36 8.82 2.40
CA ARG A 163 1.22 8.75 3.31
C ARG A 163 0.37 7.54 2.93
N VAL A 164 -0.08 6.75 3.89
CA VAL A 164 -0.95 5.58 3.70
C VAL A 164 -2.22 5.69 4.53
N CYS A 165 -3.32 5.29 3.95
CA CYS A 165 -4.63 5.16 4.56
C CYS A 165 -5.12 3.73 4.37
N LEU A 166 -5.12 2.94 5.45
CA LEU A 166 -5.60 1.56 5.45
C LEU A 166 -7.12 1.58 5.61
N LEU A 167 -7.81 0.85 4.75
CA LEU A 167 -9.27 0.76 4.72
C LEU A 167 -9.79 -0.61 5.14
N GLY A 168 -8.94 -1.64 5.15
CA GLY A 168 -9.36 -2.97 5.56
C GLY A 168 -8.21 -3.96 5.71
N PHE A 169 -8.56 -5.12 6.27
CA PHE A 169 -7.68 -6.28 6.47
C PHE A 169 -8.00 -7.36 5.44
N ILE A 170 -6.98 -7.95 4.83
CA ILE A 170 -7.12 -9.05 3.87
C ILE A 170 -6.94 -10.39 4.58
N ARG A 171 -5.80 -10.61 5.24
CA ARG A 171 -5.43 -11.92 5.80
C ARG A 171 -4.33 -11.84 6.84
N ASP A 172 -4.19 -12.91 7.62
CA ASP A 172 -3.09 -13.13 8.56
C ASP A 172 -1.74 -13.27 7.84
N GLU A 173 -0.65 -13.14 8.61
CA GLU A 173 0.67 -13.60 8.18
C GLU A 173 0.66 -15.13 8.03
N TRP A 174 1.29 -15.61 6.95
CA TRP A 174 1.40 -17.04 6.65
C TRP A 174 2.86 -17.43 6.45
N ASP A 175 3.17 -18.66 6.81
CA ASP A 175 4.43 -19.31 6.46
C ASP A 175 4.29 -19.97 5.08
N TYR A 176 5.34 -19.88 4.26
CA TYR A 176 5.34 -20.35 2.88
C TYR A 176 6.39 -21.44 2.68
N GLU A 177 6.01 -22.50 1.97
CA GLU A 177 6.90 -23.61 1.63
C GLU A 177 7.84 -23.27 0.46
N SER A 178 7.52 -22.23 -0.32
CA SER A 178 8.31 -21.79 -1.46
C SER A 178 8.12 -20.29 -1.72
N MET A 179 9.09 -19.70 -2.42
CA MET A 179 9.05 -18.29 -2.81
C MET A 179 7.94 -18.04 -3.84
N GLU A 180 7.71 -18.99 -4.74
CA GLU A 180 6.70 -18.95 -5.78
C GLU A 180 5.30 -18.83 -5.18
N LYS A 181 5.03 -19.59 -4.11
CA LYS A 181 3.75 -19.50 -3.38
C LYS A 181 3.55 -18.15 -2.69
N LEU A 182 4.61 -17.56 -2.16
CA LEU A 182 4.56 -16.21 -1.60
C LEU A 182 4.20 -15.18 -2.68
N ILE A 183 4.85 -15.23 -3.85
CA ILE A 183 4.55 -14.32 -4.97
C ILE A 183 3.10 -14.49 -5.43
N GLU A 184 2.63 -15.74 -5.58
CA GLU A 184 1.25 -16.05 -5.96
C GLU A 184 0.24 -15.39 -5.01
N ASP A 185 0.45 -15.54 -3.70
CA ASP A 185 -0.44 -14.96 -2.70
C ASP A 185 -0.38 -13.43 -2.63
N ILE A 186 0.78 -12.82 -2.86
CA ILE A 186 0.90 -11.36 -3.01
C ILE A 186 0.10 -10.88 -4.23
N GLY A 187 0.16 -11.61 -5.34
CA GLY A 187 -0.64 -11.33 -6.52
C GLY A 187 -2.14 -11.34 -6.22
N ILE A 188 -2.60 -12.33 -5.45
CA ILE A 188 -3.99 -12.42 -4.98
C ILE A 188 -4.33 -11.26 -4.04
N ASP A 189 -3.45 -10.90 -3.10
CA ASP A 189 -3.66 -9.76 -2.20
C ASP A 189 -3.89 -8.46 -2.99
N CYS A 190 -3.10 -8.24 -4.05
CA CYS A 190 -3.23 -7.09 -4.91
C CYS A 190 -4.58 -7.08 -5.65
N GLU A 191 -5.02 -8.22 -6.16
CA GLU A 191 -6.31 -8.32 -6.86
C GLU A 191 -7.50 -8.11 -5.92
N VAL A 192 -7.45 -8.71 -4.73
CA VAL A 192 -8.44 -8.49 -3.66
C VAL A 192 -8.53 -7.00 -3.30
N ALA A 193 -7.39 -6.32 -3.18
CA ALA A 193 -7.33 -4.89 -2.92
C ALA A 193 -7.99 -4.07 -4.03
N ARG A 194 -7.64 -4.32 -5.31
CA ARG A 194 -8.23 -3.61 -6.47
C ARG A 194 -9.75 -3.75 -6.49
N ARG A 195 -10.25 -4.97 -6.31
CA ARG A 195 -11.70 -5.24 -6.33
C ARG A 195 -12.42 -4.61 -5.16
N SER A 196 -11.84 -4.71 -3.97
CA SER A 196 -12.47 -4.16 -2.75
C SER A 196 -12.56 -2.64 -2.82
N LEU A 197 -11.51 -1.97 -3.31
CA LEU A 197 -11.45 -0.52 -3.50
C LEU A 197 -12.33 -0.01 -4.67
N GLY A 198 -12.61 -0.86 -5.66
CA GLY A 198 -13.47 -0.52 -6.80
C GLY A 198 -14.98 -0.47 -6.48
N ARG A 199 -15.38 -0.74 -5.23
CA ARG A 199 -16.79 -0.64 -4.79
C ARG A 199 -17.15 0.79 -4.44
N SER A 200 -18.40 1.19 -4.66
CA SER A 200 -18.85 2.58 -4.50
C SER A 200 -18.61 3.19 -3.11
N ASN A 201 -18.72 2.40 -2.04
CA ASN A 201 -18.49 2.86 -0.66
C ASN A 201 -17.03 2.73 -0.20
N TRP A 202 -16.14 2.31 -1.10
CA TRP A 202 -14.71 2.11 -0.86
C TRP A 202 -13.83 2.99 -1.77
N ASP A 203 -14.44 3.58 -2.79
CA ASP A 203 -13.83 4.55 -3.69
C ASP A 203 -13.63 5.90 -3.00
N LEU A 204 -12.41 6.45 -3.09
CA LEU A 204 -12.06 7.75 -2.53
C LEU A 204 -12.75 8.94 -3.24
N SER A 205 -13.41 8.73 -4.38
CA SER A 205 -14.16 9.81 -5.04
C SER A 205 -15.44 10.22 -4.28
N GLY A 206 -15.89 9.43 -3.30
CA GLY A 206 -17.08 9.72 -2.50
C GLY A 206 -16.82 10.72 -1.36
N GLU A 207 -17.88 11.42 -0.92
CA GLU A 207 -17.83 12.37 0.21
C GLU A 207 -17.35 11.73 1.53
N THR A 208 -17.57 10.42 1.69
CA THR A 208 -17.17 9.65 2.88
C THR A 208 -15.68 9.80 3.22
N PHE A 209 -14.81 9.92 2.22
CA PHE A 209 -13.35 9.92 2.40
C PHE A 209 -12.72 11.30 2.21
N LYS A 210 -13.51 12.39 2.28
CA LYS A 210 -12.99 13.73 2.00
C LYS A 210 -11.79 14.11 2.87
N GLN A 211 -11.81 13.75 4.15
CA GLN A 211 -10.72 14.02 5.09
C GLN A 211 -9.49 13.15 4.79
N GLU A 212 -9.68 11.90 4.40
CA GLU A 212 -8.62 10.98 4.00
C GLU A 212 -7.95 11.44 2.71
N VAL A 213 -8.74 11.89 1.72
CA VAL A 213 -8.23 12.45 0.47
C VAL A 213 -7.45 13.73 0.74
N GLU A 214 -7.97 14.64 1.56
CA GLU A 214 -7.25 15.87 1.95
C GLU A 214 -5.91 15.54 2.62
N TRP A 215 -5.91 14.59 3.54
CA TRP A 215 -4.69 14.14 4.21
C TRP A 215 -3.72 13.43 3.25
N LEU A 216 -4.19 12.54 2.39
CA LEU A 216 -3.36 11.90 1.36
C LEU A 216 -2.82 12.93 0.35
N SER A 217 -3.46 14.08 0.20
CA SER A 217 -3.05 15.16 -0.69
C SER A 217 -1.88 16.00 -0.14
N GLY A 218 -1.36 15.66 1.05
CA GLY A 218 -0.26 16.38 1.70
C GLY A 218 -0.70 17.47 2.67
N ASN A 219 -2.02 17.64 2.88
CA ASN A 219 -2.57 18.61 3.81
C ASN A 219 -2.75 18.00 5.21
N GLY A 220 -2.81 18.85 6.24
CA GLY A 220 -2.93 18.38 7.62
C GLY A 220 -1.66 17.76 8.21
N GLU A 221 -1.69 17.58 9.53
CA GLU A 221 -0.57 17.09 10.34
C GLU A 221 -0.35 15.57 10.17
N VAL A 222 0.87 15.13 10.49
CA VAL A 222 1.35 13.74 10.44
C VAL A 222 1.66 13.26 11.86
#